data_AF-A0A358TYF8-F1
#
_entry.id   AF-A0A358TYF8-F1
#
_cell.length_a   1.000
_cell.length_b   1.000
_cell.length_c   1.000
_cell.angle_alpha   90.00
_cell.angle_beta   90.00
_cell.angle_gamma   90.00
#
_symmetry.space_group_name_H-M   'P 1'
#
loop_
_entity.id
_entity.type
_entity.pdbx_description
1 polymer ?
#
loop_
_entity_poly.entity_id
_entity_poly.type
_entity_poly.pdbx_seq_one_letter_code
_entity_poly.pdbx_strand_id
1 'polypeptide(L)' 'MSSNIKKDAEWAEAKKKCRLNEETVKMAKEMGLNPRSLIKNIPNKNELWKAPVSIWIREIYQERQEKALKKKAQKEKASE' A
#
# COMPACT_ATOMS: atom_id res chain seq x y z
N MET A 1 23.42 -12.96 -0.69
CA MET A 1 22.17 -12.73 -1.46
C MET A 1 20.93 -13.36 -0.80
N SER A 2 20.86 -13.40 0.55
CA SER A 2 19.79 -14.12 1.27
C SER A 2 18.61 -13.24 1.69
N SER A 3 18.77 -11.91 1.62
CA SER A 3 17.80 -10.94 2.11
C SER A 3 16.62 -10.73 1.17
N ASN A 4 16.80 -10.96 -0.14
CA ASN A 4 15.71 -10.80 -1.13
C ASN A 4 14.73 -11.97 -1.11
N ILE A 5 15.24 -13.20 -0.95
CA ILE A 5 14.40 -14.41 -0.87
C ILE A 5 13.42 -14.33 0.31
N LYS A 6 13.89 -13.81 1.46
CA LYS A 6 13.05 -13.62 2.65
C LYS A 6 11.94 -12.59 2.40
N LYS A 7 12.26 -11.48 1.74
CA LYS A 7 11.27 -10.44 1.40
C LYS A 7 10.21 -10.96 0.43
N ASP A 8 10.58 -11.73 -0.58
CA ASP A 8 9.62 -12.31 -1.53
C ASP A 8 8.67 -13.28 -0.83
N ALA A 9 9.18 -14.12 0.08
CA ALA A 9 8.35 -15.00 0.90
C ALA A 9 7.36 -14.21 1.79
N GLU A 10 7.80 -13.11 2.40
CA GLU A 10 6.93 -12.25 3.21
C GLU A 10 5.83 -11.57 2.37
N TRP A 11 6.18 -11.13 1.15
CA TRP A 11 5.19 -10.58 0.21
C TRP A 11 4.19 -11.62 -0.26
N ALA A 12 4.63 -12.86 -0.51
CA ALA A 12 3.75 -13.97 -0.86
C ALA A 12 2.78 -14.29 0.29
N GLU A 13 3.28 -14.31 1.53
CA GLU A 13 2.45 -14.52 2.73
C GLU A 13 1.43 -13.39 2.92
N ALA A 14 1.87 -12.13 2.79
CA ALA A 14 0.99 -10.97 2.86
C ALA A 14 -0.08 -10.99 1.76
N LYS A 15 0.28 -11.35 0.52
CA LYS A 15 -0.67 -11.49 -0.59
C LYS A 15 -1.77 -12.50 -0.25
N LYS A 16 -1.38 -13.66 0.29
CA LYS A 16 -2.31 -14.74 0.67
C LYS A 16 -3.20 -14.35 1.86
N LYS A 17 -2.62 -13.80 2.94
CA LYS A 17 -3.35 -13.44 4.16
C LYS A 17 -4.26 -12.23 3.97
N CYS A 18 -3.79 -11.20 3.27
CA CYS A 18 -4.54 -9.96 3.04
C CYS A 18 -5.43 -10.00 1.79
N ARG A 19 -5.50 -11.14 1.08
CA ARG A 19 -6.26 -11.32 -0.18
C ARG A 19 -5.97 -10.20 -1.19
N LEU A 20 -4.68 -9.90 -1.39
CA LEU A 20 -4.24 -8.82 -2.28
C LEU A 20 -4.06 -9.31 -3.72
N ASN A 21 -4.46 -8.47 -4.67
CA ASN A 21 -4.13 -8.65 -6.08
C ASN A 21 -2.72 -8.14 -6.37
N GLU A 22 -2.16 -8.53 -7.52
CA GLU A 22 -0.81 -8.12 -7.93
C GLU A 22 -0.68 -6.61 -8.09
N GLU A 23 -1.73 -5.95 -8.58
CA GLU A 23 -1.81 -4.50 -8.69
C GLU A 23 -1.69 -3.83 -7.32
N THR A 24 -2.45 -4.31 -6.34
CA THR A 24 -2.44 -3.76 -4.97
C THR A 24 -1.09 -4.02 -4.27
N VAL A 25 -0.43 -5.14 -4.57
CA VAL A 25 0.93 -5.42 -4.11
C VAL A 25 1.94 -4.45 -4.75
N LYS A 26 1.83 -4.17 -6.06
CA LYS A 26 2.68 -3.18 -6.75
C LYS A 26 2.49 -1.78 -6.16
N MET A 27 1.24 -1.33 -5.96
CA MET A 27 0.93 -0.05 -5.30
C MET A 27 1.55 0.03 -3.91
N ALA A 28 1.42 -1.03 -3.10
CA ALA A 28 2.01 -1.08 -1.77
C ALA A 28 3.55 -0.99 -1.80
N LYS A 29 4.20 -1.67 -2.75
CA LYS A 29 5.65 -1.59 -2.96
C LYS A 29 6.09 -0.19 -3.37
N GLU A 30 5.39 0.44 -4.31
CA GLU A 30 5.67 1.81 -4.78
C GLU A 30 5.54 2.84 -3.65
N MET A 31 4.59 2.62 -2.74
CA MET A 31 4.41 3.46 -1.55
C MET A 31 5.43 3.23 -0.44
N GLY A 32 6.28 2.20 -0.55
CA GLY A 32 7.25 1.81 0.47
C GLY A 32 6.64 1.07 1.66
N LEU A 33 5.48 0.43 1.49
CA LEU A 33 4.85 -0.36 2.54
C LEU A 33 5.58 -1.69 2.74
N ASN A 34 5.62 -2.15 3.99
CA ASN A 34 6.23 -3.43 4.34
C ASN A 34 5.20 -4.56 4.40
N PRO A 35 5.51 -5.77 3.90
CA PRO A 35 4.58 -6.90 3.91
C PRO A 35 4.18 -7.30 5.34
N ARG A 36 5.10 -7.22 6.31
CA ARG A 36 4.81 -7.43 7.74
C ARG A 36 3.77 -6.46 8.28
N SER A 37 3.84 -5.18 7.88
CA SER A 37 2.87 -4.17 8.29
C SER A 37 1.49 -4.44 7.70
N LEU A 38 1.41 -4.97 6.47
CA LEU A 38 0.15 -5.37 5.85
C LEU A 38 -0.50 -6.51 6.63
N ILE A 39 0.28 -7.55 7.00
CA ILE A 39 -0.21 -8.68 7.79
C ILE A 39 -0.72 -8.23 9.16
N LYS A 40 -0.01 -7.31 9.83
CA LYS A 40 -0.43 -6.76 11.13
C LYS A 40 -1.69 -5.89 11.05
N ASN A 41 -1.99 -5.34 9.86
CA ASN A 41 -3.18 -4.51 9.64
C ASN A 41 -4.41 -5.30 9.18
N ILE A 42 -4.35 -6.63 9.15
CA ILE A 42 -5.53 -7.44 8.87
C ILE A 42 -6.54 -7.22 10.00
N PRO A 43 -7.76 -6.74 9.71
CA PRO A 43 -8.76 -6.51 10.74
C PRO A 43 -9.19 -7.83 11.39
N ASN A 44 -9.27 -7.85 12.72
CA ASN A 44 -9.83 -8.97 13.46
C ASN A 44 -11.36 -8.89 13.51
N LYS A 45 -12.01 -9.97 13.95
CA LYS A 45 -13.47 -10.07 14.10
C LYS A 45 -14.12 -8.95 14.93
N ASN A 46 -13.36 -8.34 15.85
CA ASN A 46 -13.82 -7.25 16.72
C ASN A 46 -13.50 -5.85 16.13
N GLU A 47 -12.76 -5.79 15.03
CA GLU A 47 -12.30 -4.56 14.38
C GLU A 47 -13.04 -4.33 13.05
N LEU A 48 -14.36 -4.55 13.04
CA LEU A 48 -15.20 -4.39 11.84
C LEU A 48 -15.19 -2.97 11.26
N TRP A 49 -14.80 -1.98 12.07
CA TRP A 49 -14.63 -0.59 11.65
C TRP A 49 -13.37 -0.36 10.81
N LYS A 50 -12.44 -1.32 10.76
CA LYS A 50 -11.25 -1.24 9.91
C LYS A 50 -11.56 -1.80 8.53
N ALA A 51 -11.28 -1.02 7.49
CA ALA A 51 -11.37 -1.48 6.12
C ALA A 51 -10.40 -2.65 5.86
N PRO A 52 -10.74 -3.59 4.97
CA PRO A 52 -9.81 -4.61 4.50
C PRO A 52 -8.54 -3.95 3.92
N VAL A 53 -7.39 -4.60 4.15
CA VAL A 53 -6.08 -4.08 3.72
C VAL A 53 -6.03 -3.78 2.22
N SER A 54 -6.75 -4.54 1.39
CA SER A 54 -6.86 -4.31 -0.05
C SER A 54 -7.50 -2.96 -0.41
N ILE A 55 -8.55 -2.56 0.32
CA ILE A 55 -9.24 -1.30 0.13
C ILE A 55 -8.37 -0.16 0.65
N TRP A 56 -7.84 -0.33 1.86
CA TRP A 56 -6.98 0.67 2.48
C TRP A 56 -5.78 1.05 1.59
N ILE A 57 -5.11 0.07 0.97
CA ILE A 57 -3.98 0.33 0.04
C ILE A 57 -4.43 1.19 -1.15
N ARG A 58 -5.61 0.94 -1.71
CA ARG A 58 -6.13 1.71 -2.85
C ARG A 58 -6.44 3.15 -2.45
N GLU A 59 -7.07 3.35 -1.31
CA GLU A 59 -7.43 4.68 -0.79
C GLU A 59 -6.19 5.54 -0.56
N ILE A 60 -5.18 5.02 0.17
CA ILE A 60 -3.95 5.77 0.43
C ILE A 60 -3.13 6.00 -0.85
N TYR A 61 -3.19 5.08 -1.81
CA TYR A 61 -2.52 5.25 -3.10
C TYR A 61 -3.15 6.39 -3.88
N GLN A 62 -4.48 6.40 -3.99
CA GLN A 62 -5.21 7.48 -4.63
C GLN A 62 -4.94 8.83 -3.96
N GLU A 63 -4.99 8.88 -2.63
CA GLU A 63 -4.72 10.11 -1.87
C GLU A 63 -3.29 10.64 -2.14
N ARG A 64 -2.29 9.75 -2.24
CA ARG A 64 -0.92 10.13 -2.60
C ARG A 64 -0.85 10.71 -4.01
N GLN A 65 -1.52 10.08 -4.97
CA GLN A 65 -1.54 10.57 -6.36
C GLN A 65 -2.20 11.93 -6.44
N GLU A 66 -3.35 12.13 -5.80
CA GLU A 66 -4.03 13.42 -5.74
C GLU A 66 -3.16 14.52 -5.11
N LYS A 67 -2.45 14.22 -4.02
CA LYS A 67 -1.51 15.16 -3.39
C LYS A 67 -0.34 15.48 -4.31
N ALA A 68 0.19 14.50 -5.05
CA ALA A 68 1.27 14.72 -6.00
C ALA A 68 0.81 15.62 -7.17
N LEU A 69 -0.37 15.38 -7.71
CA LEU A 69 -0.98 16.20 -8.77
C LEU A 69 -1.23 17.64 -8.28
N LYS A 70 -1.79 17.81 -7.08
CA LYS A 70 -2.01 19.13 -6.47
C LYS A 70 -0.70 19.89 -6.29
N LYS A 71 0.36 19.24 -5.80
CA LYS A 71 1.68 19.85 -5.66
C LYS A 71 2.28 20.26 -7.01
N LYS A 72 2.11 19.43 -8.04
CA LYS A 72 2.58 19.75 -9.40
C LYS A 72 1.88 20.99 -9.95
N ALA A 73 0.55 21.04 -9.85
CA ALA A 73 -0.24 22.19 -10.28
C ALA A 73 0.11 23.48 -9.50
N GLN A 74 0.38 23.38 -8.20
CA GLN A 74 0.85 24.52 -7.40
C GLN A 74 2.23 25.01 -7.85
N LYS A 75 3.14 24.09 -8.19
CA LYS A 75 4.48 24.46 -8.69
C LYS A 75 4.40 25.16 -10.04
N GLU A 76 3.58 24.65 -10.96
CA GLU A 76 3.35 25.26 -12.28
C GLU A 76 2.77 26.68 -12.15
N LYS A 77 1.79 26.88 -11.26
CA LYS A 77 1.22 28.21 -10.96
C LYS A 77 2.18 29.18 -10.27
N ALA A 78 3.19 28.67 -9.57
CA ALA A 78 4.19 29.51 -8.90
C ALA A 78 5.37 29.86 -9.82
N SER A 79 5.49 29.18 -10.96
CA SER A 79 6.50 29.42 -12.00
C SER A 79 5.99 30.28 -13.16
N GLU A 80 4.71 30.66 -13.12
CA GLU A 80 4.06 31.61 -14.04
C GLU A 80 3.85 32.95 -13.34
#